data_AF-A0A935IFL1-F1
#
_entry.id   AF-A0A935IFL1-F1
#
_cell.length_a   1.000
_cell.length_b   1.000
_cell.length_c   1.000
_cell.angle_alpha   90.00
_cell.angle_beta   90.00
_cell.angle_gamma   90.00
#
_symmetry.space_group_name_H-M   'P 1'
#
loop_
_entity.id
_entity.type
_entity.pdbx_description
1 polymer ?
#
loop_
_entity_poly.entity_id
_entity_poly.type
_entity_poly.pdbx_seq_one_letter_code
_entity_poly.pdbx_strand_id
1 'polypeptide(L)'
;MRHLVSLFVLFVSLGWMAAAFADPPAHAPAHGWRKKHDPYYVGYSGRQWDNDYDISDGHCNREEIGAVIGGVAGGVLGSRVGDRNGDRTVATIIGAAIGALIGAKVGRDLDEGDRRCIGHALEIARPGQPVRWDNGPLRYELVAGEGRRSSAGLCRDFTLRVTGEDGRSRRKSRACENEPGVWKIDPPSGGSRERR
;
A
#
# COMPACT_ATOMS: atom_id res chain seq x y z
N MET A 1 -53.32 -61.46 17.02
CA MET A 1 -52.93 -61.32 15.60
C MET A 1 -52.25 -59.97 15.45
N ARG A 2 -51.00 -59.96 14.93
CA ARG A 2 -50.27 -58.81 14.32
C ARG A 2 -49.83 -57.71 15.30
N HIS A 3 -48.63 -57.14 15.33
CA HIS A 3 -47.25 -57.32 14.83
C HIS A 3 -46.48 -56.20 15.57
N LEU A 4 -45.18 -56.33 15.87
CA LEU A 4 -44.20 -55.28 15.58
C LEU A 4 -42.78 -55.73 15.91
N VAL A 5 -42.02 -55.84 14.81
CA VAL A 5 -40.57 -55.97 14.68
C VAL A 5 -39.91 -54.70 15.18
N SER A 6 -38.72 -54.80 15.80
CA SER A 6 -37.73 -53.73 15.66
C SER A 6 -36.30 -54.26 15.86
N LEU A 7 -35.63 -54.53 14.73
CA LEU A 7 -34.17 -54.53 14.62
C LEU A 7 -33.72 -53.06 14.74
N PHE A 8 -32.74 -52.76 15.59
CA PHE A 8 -31.95 -51.54 15.42
C PHE A 8 -30.46 -51.86 15.43
N VAL A 9 -29.85 -51.49 14.31
CA VAL A 9 -28.47 -51.67 13.88
C VAL A 9 -27.57 -50.74 14.69
N LEU A 10 -26.51 -51.28 15.31
CA LEU A 10 -25.44 -50.48 15.94
C LEU A 10 -24.53 -49.90 14.84
N PHE A 11 -24.70 -48.61 14.56
CA PHE A 11 -23.81 -47.83 13.70
C PHE A 11 -22.49 -47.54 14.43
N VAL A 12 -21.39 -48.02 13.87
CA VAL A 12 -20.01 -47.71 14.27
C VAL A 12 -19.73 -46.24 13.94
N SER A 13 -19.52 -45.40 14.94
CA SER A 13 -19.10 -44.02 14.78
C SER A 13 -17.58 -43.92 14.62
N LEU A 14 -17.09 -43.94 13.38
CA LEU A 14 -15.80 -43.34 13.07
C LEU A 14 -15.96 -41.82 13.19
N GLY A 15 -15.47 -41.25 14.30
CA GLY A 15 -15.39 -39.82 14.49
C GLY A 15 -14.52 -39.19 13.41
N TRP A 16 -15.15 -38.46 12.49
CA TRP A 16 -14.48 -37.51 11.61
C TRP A 16 -13.83 -36.43 12.48
N MET A 17 -12.50 -36.48 12.63
CA MET A 17 -11.72 -35.29 12.93
C MET A 17 -11.80 -34.39 11.69
N ALA A 18 -12.76 -33.48 11.67
CA ALA A 18 -12.75 -32.37 10.74
C ALA A 18 -11.54 -31.49 11.11
N ALA A 19 -10.54 -31.45 10.23
CA ALA A 19 -9.51 -30.43 10.30
C ALA A 19 -10.22 -29.07 10.23
N ALA A 20 -10.18 -28.32 11.33
CA ALA A 20 -10.72 -26.97 11.38
C ALA A 20 -9.82 -26.04 10.55
N PHE A 21 -10.13 -25.90 9.27
CA PHE A 21 -9.70 -24.75 8.48
C PHE A 21 -10.45 -23.52 9.01
N ALA A 22 -9.94 -22.95 10.09
CA ALA A 22 -10.50 -21.74 10.67
C ALA A 22 -9.85 -20.53 9.99
N ASP A 23 -10.62 -19.87 9.12
CA ASP A 23 -10.24 -18.55 8.61
C ASP A 23 -10.13 -17.56 9.79
N PRO A 24 -9.11 -16.68 9.81
CA PRO A 24 -8.93 -15.75 10.91
C PRO A 24 -10.14 -14.80 10.99
N PRO A 25 -10.66 -14.53 12.20
CA PRO A 25 -11.82 -13.67 12.37
C PRO A 25 -11.51 -12.24 11.90
N ALA A 26 -12.55 -11.52 11.44
CA ALA A 26 -12.41 -10.21 10.77
C ALA A 26 -11.62 -9.15 11.56
N HIS A 27 -11.54 -9.29 12.89
CA HIS A 27 -10.85 -8.37 13.79
C HIS A 27 -9.40 -8.77 14.11
N ALA A 28 -8.93 -9.94 13.70
CA ALA A 28 -7.57 -10.41 13.97
C ALA A 28 -6.60 -10.04 12.83
N PRO A 29 -5.37 -9.57 13.13
CA PRO A 29 -4.37 -9.30 12.09
C PRO A 29 -3.97 -10.59 11.34
N ALA A 30 -4.39 -10.72 10.09
CA ALA A 30 -4.24 -11.92 9.26
C ALA A 30 -3.11 -11.79 8.22
N HIS A 31 -1.93 -11.34 8.64
CA HIS A 31 -0.85 -10.94 7.73
C HIS A 31 -0.36 -12.05 6.78
N GLY A 32 -0.49 -13.33 7.16
CA GLY A 32 -0.06 -14.48 6.34
C GLY A 32 -1.16 -15.18 5.55
N TRP A 33 -2.42 -15.12 5.99
CA TRP A 33 -3.54 -15.82 5.35
C TRP A 33 -4.00 -15.05 4.10
N ARG A 34 -4.14 -13.72 4.20
CA ARG A 34 -4.56 -12.88 3.08
C ARG A 34 -3.61 -12.94 1.88
N LYS A 35 -2.29 -12.98 2.14
CA LYS A 35 -1.25 -13.14 1.11
C LYS A 35 -1.44 -14.39 0.24
N LYS A 36 -2.15 -15.42 0.75
CA LYS A 36 -2.39 -16.69 0.05
C LYS A 36 -3.83 -16.88 -0.45
N HIS A 37 -4.79 -16.07 0.02
CA HIS A 37 -6.21 -16.36 -0.16
C HIS A 37 -7.08 -15.17 -0.60
N ASP A 38 -6.60 -13.93 -0.50
CA ASP A 38 -7.32 -12.76 -1.03
C ASP A 38 -6.73 -12.37 -2.39
N PRO A 39 -7.55 -12.23 -3.46
CA PRO A 39 -7.06 -11.81 -4.77
C PRO A 39 -6.70 -10.31 -4.82
N TYR A 40 -6.89 -9.56 -3.72
CA TYR A 40 -6.65 -8.13 -3.63
C TYR A 40 -6.12 -7.71 -2.25
N TYR A 41 -5.41 -6.59 -2.21
CA TYR A 41 -4.91 -5.94 -0.99
C TYR A 41 -5.70 -4.67 -0.70
N VAL A 42 -6.11 -4.48 0.56
CA VAL A 42 -6.84 -3.27 0.99
C VAL A 42 -5.85 -2.27 1.58
N GLY A 43 -5.75 -1.10 0.94
CA GLY A 43 -4.96 0.02 1.45
C GLY A 43 -5.65 0.84 2.53
N TYR A 44 -4.94 1.80 3.10
CA TYR A 44 -5.43 2.63 4.20
C TYR A 44 -6.58 3.55 3.74
N SER A 45 -6.67 3.84 2.44
CA SER A 45 -7.80 4.53 1.82
C SER A 45 -9.09 3.68 1.83
N GLY A 46 -8.96 2.36 2.02
CA GLY A 46 -10.01 1.37 1.82
C GLY A 46 -10.09 0.81 0.40
N ARG A 47 -9.22 1.27 -0.52
CA ARG A 47 -9.14 0.76 -1.90
C ARG A 47 -8.55 -0.63 -1.95
N GLN A 48 -9.02 -1.41 -2.93
CA GLN A 48 -8.48 -2.72 -3.28
C GLN A 48 -7.46 -2.59 -4.42
N TRP A 49 -6.39 -3.36 -4.34
CA TRP A 49 -5.28 -3.39 -5.30
C TRP A 49 -4.98 -4.84 -5.66
N ASP A 50 -4.84 -5.15 -6.95
CA ASP A 50 -4.64 -6.52 -7.43
C ASP A 50 -3.24 -7.08 -7.14
N ASN A 51 -2.27 -6.20 -6.91
CA ASN A 51 -0.88 -6.53 -6.63
C ASN A 51 -0.31 -5.54 -5.61
N ASP A 52 0.46 -6.03 -4.65
CA ASP A 52 1.12 -5.23 -3.63
C ASP A 52 2.57 -4.86 -4.01
N TYR A 53 3.08 -5.38 -5.12
CA TYR A 53 4.43 -5.14 -5.66
C TYR A 53 5.52 -5.35 -4.60
N ASP A 54 5.38 -6.41 -3.79
CA ASP A 54 6.26 -6.82 -2.69
C ASP A 54 6.31 -5.87 -1.47
N ILE A 55 5.43 -4.86 -1.41
CA ILE A 55 5.42 -3.87 -0.32
C ILE A 55 5.09 -4.52 1.03
N SER A 56 4.23 -5.53 1.06
CA SER A 56 3.91 -6.25 2.30
C SER A 56 5.13 -6.94 2.93
N ASP A 57 6.13 -7.28 2.11
CA ASP A 57 7.40 -7.91 2.50
C ASP A 57 8.49 -6.88 2.84
N GLY A 58 8.23 -5.58 2.65
CA GLY A 58 9.19 -4.50 2.93
C GLY A 58 10.10 -4.17 1.74
N HIS A 59 9.72 -4.57 0.54
CA HIS A 59 10.40 -4.25 -0.71
C HIS A 59 9.43 -3.56 -1.67
N CYS A 60 9.91 -2.88 -2.70
CA CYS A 60 9.05 -2.48 -3.81
C CYS A 60 9.67 -2.98 -5.10
N ASN A 61 8.91 -3.78 -5.85
CA ASN A 61 9.29 -4.20 -7.19
C ASN A 61 9.12 -3.04 -8.17
N ARG A 62 10.16 -2.22 -8.27
CA ARG A 62 10.17 -0.98 -9.06
C ARG A 62 9.92 -1.21 -10.56
N GLU A 63 10.40 -2.32 -11.10
CA GLU A 63 10.24 -2.65 -12.52
C GLU A 63 8.79 -3.02 -12.82
N GLU A 64 8.20 -3.90 -12.01
CA GLU A 64 6.82 -4.34 -12.18
C GLU A 64 5.82 -3.20 -11.95
N ILE A 65 6.02 -2.43 -10.87
CA ILE A 65 5.16 -1.29 -10.53
C ILE A 65 5.29 -0.13 -11.54
N GLY A 66 6.47 0.01 -12.15
CA GLY A 66 6.75 0.97 -13.22
C GLY A 66 6.09 0.59 -14.55
N ALA A 67 5.98 -0.72 -14.82
CA ALA A 67 5.32 -1.25 -16.02
C ALA A 67 3.79 -1.08 -15.99
N VAL A 68 3.21 -0.76 -14.84
CA VAL A 68 1.78 -0.48 -14.71
C VAL A 68 1.41 0.78 -15.49
N ILE A 69 0.53 0.61 -16.47
CA ILE A 69 -0.08 1.70 -17.24
C ILE A 69 -1.46 1.92 -16.63
N GLY A 70 -1.55 2.81 -15.64
CA GLY A 70 -2.78 3.10 -14.89
C GLY A 70 -2.88 4.59 -14.58
N GLY A 71 -4.06 5.16 -14.77
CA GLY A 71 -4.26 6.60 -14.89
C GLY A 71 -4.13 7.36 -13.59
N VAL A 72 -2.91 7.78 -13.25
CA VAL A 72 -2.60 9.17 -12.87
C VAL A 72 -1.17 9.46 -13.36
N ALA A 73 -1.07 9.91 -14.61
CA ALA A 73 0.11 10.62 -15.07
C ALA A 73 -0.06 12.09 -14.66
N GLY A 74 0.97 12.65 -14.03
CA GLY A 74 0.91 13.95 -13.37
C GLY A 74 0.40 15.09 -14.24
N GLY A 75 -0.57 15.82 -13.70
CA GLY A 75 -1.01 17.12 -14.20
C GLY A 75 -1.93 17.01 -15.42
N VAL A 76 -2.97 17.85 -15.39
CA VAL A 76 -4.06 17.97 -16.38
C VAL A 76 -5.23 17.02 -16.12
N LEU A 77 -6.37 17.66 -15.89
CA LEU A 77 -7.72 17.11 -15.84
C LEU A 77 -7.95 16.16 -17.03
N GLY A 78 -8.35 14.91 -16.77
CA GLY A 78 -8.71 13.94 -17.81
C GLY A 78 -8.96 12.56 -17.22
N SER A 79 -10.11 12.37 -16.55
CA SER A 79 -11.23 11.55 -17.04
C SER A 79 -11.12 10.05 -16.72
N ARG A 80 -11.95 9.64 -15.75
CA ARG A 80 -12.51 8.29 -15.57
C ARG A 80 -11.53 7.13 -15.83
N VAL A 81 -10.79 6.74 -14.80
CA VAL A 81 -10.26 5.37 -14.71
C VAL A 81 -11.47 4.47 -14.50
N GLY A 82 -11.89 3.84 -15.60
CA GLY A 82 -13.14 3.13 -15.71
C GLY A 82 -13.02 1.67 -15.28
N ASP A 83 -14.10 1.20 -14.69
CA ASP A 83 -14.39 -0.19 -14.34
C ASP A 83 -14.43 -1.12 -15.58
N ARG A 84 -13.28 -1.38 -16.21
CA ARG A 84 -13.17 -2.40 -17.25
C ARG A 84 -11.97 -3.30 -16.99
N ASN A 85 -12.23 -4.38 -16.26
CA ASN A 85 -11.54 -5.67 -16.25
C ASN A 85 -10.12 -5.67 -16.89
N GLY A 86 -9.10 -5.25 -16.14
CA GLY A 86 -7.70 -5.43 -16.55
C GLY A 86 -6.73 -4.32 -16.15
N ASP A 87 -7.23 -3.15 -15.73
CA ASP A 87 -6.36 -2.04 -15.34
C ASP A 87 -5.73 -2.31 -13.97
N ARG A 88 -4.48 -2.81 -13.99
CA ARG A 88 -3.64 -2.94 -12.79
C ARG A 88 -3.57 -1.57 -12.13
N THR A 89 -4.25 -1.42 -11.00
CA THR A 89 -4.30 -0.13 -10.31
C THR A 89 -3.06 -0.03 -9.43
N VAL A 90 -2.43 1.15 -9.36
CA VAL A 90 -1.34 1.44 -8.41
C VAL A 90 -1.46 2.86 -7.88
N ALA A 91 -1.12 3.04 -6.60
CA ALA A 91 -1.07 4.38 -6.00
C ALA A 91 0.21 5.11 -6.37
N THR A 92 0.15 6.42 -6.53
CA THR A 92 1.30 7.24 -6.93
C THR A 92 1.42 8.50 -6.07
N ILE A 93 2.64 8.99 -5.89
CA ILE A 93 2.91 10.29 -5.27
C ILE A 93 3.11 11.36 -6.35
N ILE A 94 2.42 12.49 -6.22
CA ILE A 94 2.54 13.63 -7.11
C ILE A 94 3.05 14.88 -6.40
N GLY A 95 3.75 15.73 -7.16
CA GLY A 95 4.14 17.08 -6.77
C GLY A 95 5.64 17.33 -6.78
N ALA A 96 6.05 18.51 -7.24
CA ALA A 96 7.44 18.94 -7.28
C ALA A 96 8.11 18.98 -5.90
N ALA A 97 7.30 19.08 -4.83
CA ALA A 97 7.77 19.05 -3.45
C ALA A 97 8.58 17.78 -3.14
N ILE A 98 8.29 16.63 -3.76
CA ILE A 98 9.06 15.42 -3.50
C ILE A 98 10.51 15.51 -3.96
N GLY A 99 10.76 16.15 -5.12
CA GLY A 99 12.11 16.43 -5.61
C GLY A 99 12.83 17.44 -4.70
N ALA A 100 12.11 18.44 -4.18
CA ALA A 100 12.66 19.39 -3.22
C ALA A 100 12.98 18.73 -1.86
N LEU A 101 12.20 17.75 -1.41
CA LEU A 101 12.46 17.01 -0.17
C LEU A 101 13.83 16.32 -0.25
N ILE A 102 14.06 15.57 -1.32
CA ILE A 102 15.24 14.71 -1.44
C ILE A 102 16.47 15.50 -1.91
N GLY A 103 16.27 16.61 -2.62
CA GLY A 103 17.32 17.52 -3.10
C GLY A 103 17.46 17.47 -4.63
N ALA A 104 17.88 18.58 -5.25
CA ALA A 104 17.85 18.76 -6.70
C ALA A 104 18.65 17.71 -7.50
N LYS A 105 19.77 17.19 -6.96
CA LYS A 105 20.57 16.16 -7.65
C LYS A 105 19.78 14.85 -7.79
N VAL A 106 19.34 14.29 -6.66
CA VAL A 106 18.55 13.05 -6.58
C VAL A 106 17.16 13.21 -7.17
N GLY A 107 16.54 14.39 -7.00
CA GLY A 107 15.21 14.69 -7.52
C GLY A 107 15.12 14.65 -9.05
N ARG A 108 16.24 14.80 -9.77
CA ARG A 108 16.29 14.60 -11.23
C ARG A 108 16.23 13.13 -11.64
N ASP A 109 16.74 12.25 -10.79
CA ASP A 109 16.80 10.81 -11.04
C ASP A 109 15.55 10.08 -10.52
N LEU A 110 14.70 10.80 -9.78
CA LEU A 110 13.40 10.31 -9.32
C LEU A 110 12.44 10.17 -10.50
N ASP A 111 12.11 8.93 -10.88
CA ASP A 111 11.22 8.64 -11.99
C ASP A 111 9.85 8.09 -11.54
N GLU A 112 9.08 7.55 -12.47
CA GLU A 112 7.71 7.10 -12.21
C GLU A 112 7.66 5.83 -11.36
N GLY A 113 8.64 4.93 -11.52
CA GLY A 113 8.76 3.74 -10.67
C GLY A 113 8.98 4.13 -9.21
N ASP A 114 9.84 5.12 -8.94
CA ASP A 114 10.06 5.62 -7.59
C ASP A 114 8.81 6.31 -7.02
N ARG A 115 8.11 7.10 -7.84
CA ARG A 115 6.86 7.76 -7.43
C ARG A 115 5.78 6.75 -7.05
N ARG A 116 5.66 5.66 -7.80
CA ARG A 116 4.70 4.59 -7.49
C ARG A 116 5.11 3.78 -6.28
N CYS A 117 6.41 3.46 -6.12
CA CYS A 117 6.88 2.83 -4.88
C CYS A 117 6.55 3.69 -3.66
N ILE A 118 6.74 5.01 -3.74
CA ILE A 118 6.41 5.91 -2.64
C ILE A 118 4.90 5.97 -2.38
N GLY A 119 4.10 6.20 -3.43
CA GLY A 119 2.64 6.31 -3.32
C GLY A 119 2.02 5.01 -2.80
N HIS A 120 2.42 3.88 -3.36
CA HIS A 120 1.91 2.58 -2.95
C HIS A 120 2.41 2.17 -1.56
N ALA A 121 3.63 2.53 -1.16
CA ALA A 121 4.06 2.30 0.22
C ALA A 121 3.25 3.13 1.23
N LEU A 122 2.91 4.38 0.92
CA LEU A 122 1.98 5.17 1.74
C LEU A 122 0.59 4.54 1.78
N GLU A 123 0.18 3.89 0.70
CA GLU A 123 -1.13 3.29 0.56
C GLU A 123 -1.29 1.98 1.35
N ILE A 124 -0.27 1.11 1.41
CA ILE A 124 -0.45 -0.26 1.94
C ILE A 124 0.57 -0.69 3.00
N ALA A 125 1.71 -0.01 3.16
CA ALA A 125 2.73 -0.44 4.12
C ALA A 125 2.24 -0.32 5.57
N ARG A 126 2.61 -1.29 6.43
CA ARG A 126 2.31 -1.23 7.87
C ARG A 126 3.02 -0.05 8.53
N PRO A 127 2.46 0.56 9.59
CA PRO A 127 3.11 1.69 10.25
C PRO A 127 4.45 1.22 10.84
N GLY A 128 5.52 1.97 10.58
CA GLY A 128 6.87 1.62 11.02
C GLY A 128 7.59 0.57 10.15
N GLN A 129 6.93 -0.03 9.17
CA GLN A 129 7.56 -0.98 8.25
C GLN A 129 8.48 -0.24 7.27
N PRO A 130 9.76 -0.62 7.15
CA PRO A 130 10.62 -0.12 6.08
C PRO A 130 10.27 -0.81 4.76
N VAL A 131 10.07 -0.01 3.72
CA VAL A 131 9.89 -0.43 2.33
C VAL A 131 11.09 0.05 1.52
N ARG A 132 11.78 -0.87 0.83
CA ARG A 132 13.05 -0.57 0.15
C ARG A 132 13.00 -0.89 -1.33
N TRP A 133 13.68 -0.08 -2.13
CA TRP A 133 13.90 -0.35 -3.56
C TRP A 133 15.20 0.32 -4.02
N ASP A 134 15.69 -0.15 -5.16
CA ASP A 134 16.89 0.36 -5.81
C ASP A 134 16.51 1.00 -7.16
N ASN A 135 17.23 2.07 -7.52
CA ASN A 135 17.18 2.73 -8.82
C ASN A 135 18.63 3.08 -9.22
N GLY A 136 19.29 2.13 -9.90
CA GLY A 136 20.70 2.25 -10.27
C GLY A 136 21.59 2.47 -9.03
N PRO A 137 22.34 3.59 -8.95
CA PRO A 137 23.22 3.87 -7.80
C PRO A 137 22.46 4.34 -6.55
N LEU A 138 21.15 4.59 -6.64
CA LEU A 138 20.33 5.11 -5.55
C LEU A 138 19.55 3.99 -4.87
N ARG A 139 19.66 3.90 -3.55
CA ARG A 139 18.85 3.03 -2.70
C ARG A 139 17.90 3.85 -1.86
N TYR A 140 16.62 3.51 -1.92
CA TYR A 140 15.56 4.19 -1.20
C TYR A 140 15.05 3.32 -0.04
N GLU A 141 14.66 3.98 1.05
CA GLU A 141 13.90 3.36 2.14
C GLU A 141 12.82 4.33 2.62
N LEU A 142 11.56 3.90 2.54
CA LEU A 142 10.41 4.63 3.07
C LEU A 142 9.88 3.94 4.33
N VAL A 143 9.63 4.72 5.37
CA VAL A 143 8.92 4.27 6.57
C VAL A 143 7.71 5.16 6.78
N ALA A 144 6.51 4.62 6.60
CA ALA A 144 5.24 5.33 6.81
C ALA A 144 4.78 5.20 8.27
N GLY A 145 4.17 6.25 8.81
CA GLY A 145 3.51 6.27 10.11
C GLY A 145 2.04 5.88 10.01
N GLU A 146 1.29 6.10 11.09
CA GLU A 146 -0.15 5.85 11.13
C GLU A 146 -0.95 6.71 10.13
N GLY A 147 -2.06 6.17 9.63
CA GLY A 147 -3.05 6.90 8.85
C GLY A 147 -3.94 7.77 9.74
N ARG A 148 -4.05 9.05 9.43
CA ARG A 148 -4.94 9.99 10.13
C ARG A 148 -5.81 10.73 9.13
N ARG A 149 -7.13 10.69 9.31
CA ARG A 149 -8.05 11.51 8.51
C ARG A 149 -7.95 12.97 8.93
N SER A 150 -7.99 13.86 7.94
CA SER A 150 -7.99 15.31 8.11
C SER A 150 -8.94 15.96 7.10
N SER A 151 -9.04 17.29 7.11
CA SER A 151 -9.76 18.04 6.07
C SER A 151 -9.16 17.91 4.68
N ALA A 152 -7.89 17.50 4.56
CA ALA A 152 -7.19 17.28 3.29
C ALA A 152 -7.27 15.84 2.77
N GLY A 153 -8.00 14.95 3.48
CA GLY A 153 -8.06 13.52 3.17
C GLY A 153 -7.33 12.66 4.19
N LEU A 154 -7.02 11.42 3.82
CA LEU A 154 -6.21 10.51 4.63
C LEU A 154 -4.74 10.93 4.52
N CYS A 155 -4.11 11.25 5.64
CA CYS A 155 -2.72 11.67 5.68
C CYS A 155 -1.84 10.69 6.46
N ARG A 156 -0.57 10.59 6.03
CA ARG A 156 0.47 9.81 6.70
C ARG A 156 1.75 10.62 6.79
N ASP A 157 2.31 10.67 7.98
CA ASP A 157 3.69 11.10 8.18
C ASP A 157 4.62 9.98 7.64
N PHE A 158 5.73 10.33 7.01
CA PHE A 158 6.71 9.34 6.56
C PHE A 158 8.14 9.85 6.68
N THR A 159 9.08 8.91 6.73
CA THR A 159 10.51 9.17 6.58
C THR A 159 10.98 8.55 5.29
N LEU A 160 11.64 9.33 4.44
CA LEU A 160 12.33 8.85 3.26
C LEU A 160 13.84 8.97 3.47
N ARG A 161 14.56 7.86 3.27
CA ARG A 161 16.01 7.80 3.22
C ARG A 161 16.43 7.48 1.81
N VAL A 162 17.45 8.18 1.33
CA VAL A 162 18.10 7.88 0.04
C VAL A 162 19.59 7.78 0.27
N THR A 163 20.18 6.70 -0.21
CA THR A 163 21.61 6.43 -0.17
C THR A 163 22.12 6.37 -1.59
N GLY A 164 23.11 7.20 -1.92
CA GLY A 164 23.82 7.16 -3.20
C GLY A 164 25.32 7.34 -2.99
N GLU A 165 26.05 7.55 -4.08
CA GLU A 165 27.51 7.75 -4.05
C GLU A 165 27.92 9.00 -3.24
N ASP A 166 27.12 10.07 -3.28
CA ASP A 166 27.38 11.31 -2.52
C ASP A 166 27.03 11.20 -1.03
N GLY A 167 26.55 10.02 -0.58
CA GLY A 167 26.22 9.75 0.82
C GLY A 167 24.73 9.51 1.08
N ARG A 168 24.34 9.72 2.35
CA ARG A 168 23.00 9.39 2.86
C ARG A 168 22.20 10.65 3.17
N SER A 169 21.01 10.76 2.60
CA SER A 169 20.02 11.77 2.93
C SER A 169 18.85 11.13 3.67
N ARG A 170 18.33 11.82 4.69
CA ARG A 170 17.11 11.42 5.42
C ARG A 170 16.21 12.63 5.55
N ARG A 171 14.93 12.45 5.27
CA ARG A 171 13.92 13.51 5.32
C ARG A 171 12.64 12.98 5.93
N LYS A 172 12.01 13.79 6.77
CA LYS A 172 10.66 13.54 7.30
C LYS A 172 9.69 14.45 6.56
N SER A 173 8.52 13.94 6.22
CA SER A 173 7.48 14.72 5.57
C SER A 173 6.10 14.10 5.86
N ARG A 174 5.07 14.70 5.30
CA ARG A 174 3.70 14.22 5.34
C ARG A 174 3.17 14.17 3.91
N ALA A 175 2.37 13.15 3.62
CA ALA A 175 1.59 13.09 2.41
C ALA A 175 0.13 12.87 2.76
N CYS A 176 -0.77 13.44 1.97
CA CYS A 176 -2.20 13.25 2.06
C CYS A 176 -2.73 12.72 0.74
N GLU A 177 -3.60 11.74 0.82
CA GLU A 177 -4.36 11.24 -0.32
C GLU A 177 -5.42 12.29 -0.69
N ASN A 178 -5.22 12.96 -1.82
CA ASN A 178 -6.14 14.00 -2.30
C ASN A 178 -7.27 13.42 -3.14
N GLU A 179 -6.95 12.37 -3.89
CA GLU A 179 -7.86 11.58 -4.71
C GLU A 179 -7.54 10.11 -4.49
N PRO A 180 -8.50 9.20 -4.72
CA PRO A 180 -8.29 7.78 -4.48
C PRO A 180 -7.02 7.23 -5.19
N GLY A 181 -6.00 6.82 -4.42
CA GLY A 181 -4.71 6.33 -4.91
C GLY A 181 -3.68 7.41 -5.27
N VAL A 182 -4.01 8.69 -5.10
CA VAL A 182 -3.13 9.82 -5.42
C VAL A 182 -2.69 10.47 -4.13
N TRP A 183 -1.42 10.32 -3.82
CA TRP A 183 -0.81 10.92 -2.66
C TRP A 183 -0.12 12.22 -3.07
N LYS A 184 -0.28 13.26 -2.26
CA LYS A 184 0.39 14.54 -2.46
C LYS A 184 1.19 14.89 -1.22
N ILE A 185 2.44 15.34 -1.42
CA ILE A 185 3.24 15.88 -0.32
C ILE A 185 2.52 17.09 0.27
N ASP A 186 2.22 17.02 1.56
CA ASP A 186 1.72 18.13 2.35
C ASP A 186 2.93 18.95 2.79
N PRO A 187 3.14 20.16 2.24
CA PRO A 187 4.21 21.01 2.70
C PRO A 187 3.99 21.30 4.19
N PRO A 188 5.06 21.34 5.02
CA PRO A 188 4.89 21.67 6.42
C PRO A 188 4.10 22.98 6.49
N SER A 189 2.97 22.97 7.20
CA SER A 189 2.14 24.16 7.41
C SER A 189 3.08 25.26 7.91
N GLY A 190 3.40 26.20 7.03
CA GLY A 190 4.24 27.33 7.38
C GLY A 190 3.65 27.95 8.63
N GLY A 191 4.51 28.22 9.62
CA GLY A 191 4.12 28.97 10.80
C GLY A 191 3.24 30.14 10.39
N SER A 192 2.22 30.38 11.20
CA SER A 192 1.44 31.62 11.21
C SER A 192 2.31 32.77 10.70
N ARG A 193 1.93 33.35 9.56
CA ARG A 193 2.37 34.69 9.18
C ARG A 193 1.97 35.60 10.35
N GLU A 194 2.90 35.86 11.26
CA GLU A 194 2.86 37.05 12.11
C GLU A 194 2.85 38.23 11.12
N ARG A 195 1.66 38.79 10.90
CA ARG A 195 1.53 40.06 10.18
C ARG A 195 2.28 41.08 11.02
N ARG A 196 3.36 41.62 10.47
CA ARG A 196 4.00 42.83 10.98
C ARG A 196 3.72 43.95 10.00
#